data_AF-A0A0F9WMW8-F1
#
_entry.id   AF-A0A0F9WMW8-F1
#
_cell.length_a   1.000
_cell.length_b   1.000
_cell.length_c   1.000
_cell.angle_alpha   90.00
_cell.angle_beta   90.00
_cell.angle_gamma   90.00
#
_symmetry.space_group_name_H-M   'P 1'
#
loop_
_entity.id
_entity.type
_entity.pdbx_description
1 polymer ?
#
loop_
_entity_poly.entity_id
_entity_poly.type
_entity_poly.pdbx_seq_one_letter_code
_entity_poly.pdbx_strand_id
1 'polypeptide(L)'
;MTDWDKHSRPEMDHGVLSPSGRVSKRARKAKLAIEAARLFPPGFWDKPVPTAAQEAAQAALQQRRHATRLTDLANRGMHPRKYKKEAARALAEAKALEAEHGLSPQIEEEQS
;
A
#
# COMPACT_ATOMS: atom_id res chain seq x y z
N MET A 1 20.45 -26.32 -0.58
CA MET A 1 20.23 -26.19 -2.03
C MET A 1 18.88 -25.52 -2.18
N THR A 2 18.87 -24.20 -2.37
CA THR A 2 17.67 -23.37 -2.15
C THR A 2 17.07 -22.98 -3.50
N ASP A 3 15.86 -23.44 -3.77
CA ASP A 3 15.10 -23.26 -5.03
C ASP A 3 14.58 -21.83 -5.24
N TRP A 4 15.45 -20.82 -5.21
CA TRP A 4 15.05 -19.41 -5.39
C TRP A 4 15.07 -18.92 -6.85
N ASP A 5 15.49 -19.75 -7.81
CA ASP A 5 15.86 -19.24 -9.14
C ASP A 5 14.85 -19.51 -10.27
N LYS A 6 13.67 -20.08 -9.96
CA LYS A 6 12.66 -20.41 -10.98
C LYS A 6 11.62 -19.32 -11.26
N HIS A 7 11.57 -18.25 -10.45
CA HIS A 7 10.53 -17.23 -10.54
C HIS A 7 11.05 -15.80 -10.76
N SER A 8 12.36 -15.58 -10.94
CA SER A 8 12.95 -14.25 -11.15
C SER A 8 13.10 -13.85 -12.63
N ARG A 9 12.84 -14.78 -13.56
CA ARG A 9 12.96 -14.50 -15.00
C ARG A 9 11.73 -13.72 -15.45
N PRO A 10 11.87 -12.54 -16.07
CA PRO A 10 10.72 -11.87 -16.67
C PRO A 10 10.14 -12.80 -17.74
N GLU A 11 8.93 -13.30 -17.49
CA GLU A 11 8.19 -14.11 -18.45
C GLU A 11 7.87 -13.22 -19.65
N MET A 12 8.47 -13.54 -20.79
CA MET A 12 8.22 -12.80 -22.01
C MET A 12 6.81 -13.14 -22.50
N ASP A 13 5.93 -12.14 -22.48
CA ASP A 13 4.59 -12.25 -23.05
C ASP A 13 4.67 -12.39 -24.58
N HIS A 14 4.72 -13.65 -25.04
CA HIS A 14 4.87 -14.02 -26.44
C HIS A 14 3.68 -13.60 -27.31
N GLY A 15 2.52 -13.27 -26.72
CA GLY A 15 1.35 -12.76 -27.45
C GLY A 15 1.56 -11.35 -28.02
N VAL A 16 2.58 -10.63 -27.54
CA VAL A 16 2.87 -9.25 -27.92
C VAL A 16 3.93 -9.18 -29.02
N LEU A 17 4.63 -10.28 -29.27
CA LEU A 17 5.74 -10.39 -30.20
C LEU A 17 5.24 -10.90 -31.56
N SER A 18 5.57 -10.17 -32.63
CA SER A 18 5.45 -10.69 -34.00
C SER A 18 6.46 -11.84 -34.19
N PRO A 19 6.27 -12.75 -35.18
CA PRO A 19 7.27 -13.78 -35.51
C PRO A 19 8.69 -13.26 -35.79
N SER A 20 8.86 -11.96 -36.03
CA SER A 20 10.13 -11.26 -36.19
C SER A 20 10.78 -10.81 -34.87
N GLY A 21 10.21 -11.17 -33.71
CA GLY A 21 10.67 -10.71 -32.39
C GLY A 21 10.40 -9.22 -32.11
N ARG A 22 9.79 -8.49 -33.06
CA ARG A 22 9.41 -7.08 -32.90
C ARG A 22 7.99 -6.99 -32.36
N VAL A 23 7.79 -6.13 -31.36
CA VAL A 23 6.46 -5.78 -30.88
C VAL A 23 5.75 -4.96 -31.95
N SER A 24 4.67 -5.49 -32.51
CA SER A 24 3.88 -4.73 -33.48
C SER A 24 3.19 -3.55 -32.80
N LYS A 25 2.98 -2.44 -33.53
CA LYS A 25 2.25 -1.26 -33.00
C LYS A 25 0.85 -1.64 -32.48
N ARG A 26 0.21 -2.64 -33.09
CA ARG A 26 -1.09 -3.19 -32.69
C ARG A 26 -0.99 -3.95 -31.37
N ALA A 27 0.00 -4.84 -31.22
CA ALA A 27 0.22 -5.62 -30.01
C ALA A 27 0.53 -4.73 -28.80
N ARG A 28 1.39 -3.71 -28.96
CA ARG A 28 1.66 -2.73 -27.91
C ARG A 28 0.39 -1.98 -27.49
N LYS A 29 -0.42 -1.53 -28.44
CA LYS A 29 -1.70 -0.85 -28.15
C LYS A 29 -2.67 -1.77 -27.40
N ALA A 30 -2.77 -3.03 -27.81
CA ALA A 30 -3.62 -4.01 -27.14
C ALA A 30 -3.18 -4.26 -25.69
N LYS A 31 -1.87 -4.44 -25.45
CA LYS A 31 -1.34 -4.59 -24.10
C LYS A 31 -1.59 -3.35 -23.23
N LEU A 32 -1.35 -2.16 -23.77
CA LEU A 32 -1.64 -0.91 -23.06
C LEU A 32 -3.14 -0.77 -22.74
N ALA A 33 -4.03 -1.21 -23.62
CA ALA A 33 -5.48 -1.19 -23.35
C ALA A 33 -5.86 -2.17 -22.22
N ILE A 34 -5.25 -3.35 -22.17
CA ILE A 34 -5.45 -4.33 -21.09
C ILE A 34 -4.93 -3.79 -19.76
N GLU A 35 -3.71 -3.25 -19.74
CA GLU A 35 -3.13 -2.63 -18.55
C GLU A 35 -3.94 -1.42 -18.09
N ALA A 36 -4.42 -0.58 -19.02
CA ALA A 36 -5.27 0.56 -18.70
C ALA A 36 -6.60 0.10 -18.07
N ALA A 37 -7.25 -0.92 -18.62
CA ALA A 37 -8.48 -1.48 -18.06
C ALA A 37 -8.26 -2.13 -16.68
N ARG A 38 -7.07 -2.69 -16.42
CA ARG A 38 -6.68 -3.26 -15.14
C ARG A 38 -6.43 -2.19 -14.07
N LEU A 39 -5.69 -1.15 -14.44
CA LEU A 39 -5.33 -0.05 -13.53
C LEU A 39 -6.52 0.88 -13.26
N PHE A 40 -7.33 1.13 -14.28
CA PHE A 40 -8.46 2.06 -14.27
C PHE A 40 -9.73 1.33 -14.75
N PRO A 41 -10.34 0.47 -13.90
CA PRO A 41 -11.60 -0.17 -14.23
C PRO A 41 -12.69 0.87 -14.52
N PRO A 42 -13.74 0.51 -15.28
CA PRO A 42 -14.89 1.40 -15.46
C PRO A 42 -15.46 1.79 -14.08
N GLY A 43 -15.72 3.08 -13.87
CA GLY A 43 -16.10 3.62 -12.56
C GLY A 43 -14.95 3.97 -11.61
N PHE A 44 -13.68 3.79 -12.02
CA PHE A 44 -12.53 4.17 -11.19
C PHE A 44 -12.52 5.67 -10.85
N TRP A 45 -12.87 6.51 -11.84
CA TRP A 45 -12.92 7.97 -11.71
C TRP A 45 -14.25 8.46 -11.12
N ASP A 46 -15.28 7.61 -11.11
CA ASP A 46 -16.61 7.92 -10.55
C ASP A 46 -16.68 7.68 -9.04
N LYS A 47 -15.56 7.26 -8.43
CA LYS A 47 -15.48 7.08 -6.98
C LYS A 47 -15.70 8.42 -6.30
N PRO A 48 -16.55 8.48 -5.26
CA PRO A 48 -16.75 9.70 -4.50
C PRO A 48 -15.40 10.13 -3.90
N VAL A 49 -15.12 11.43 -3.98
CA VAL A 49 -13.96 12.02 -3.30
C VAL A 49 -14.09 11.69 -1.81
N PRO A 50 -13.03 11.15 -1.17
CA PRO A 50 -13.05 10.88 0.25
C PRO A 50 -13.47 12.12 1.02
N THR A 51 -14.34 11.95 2.01
CA THR A 51 -14.68 13.07 2.90
C THR A 51 -13.49 13.37 3.81
N ALA A 52 -13.35 14.62 4.27
CA ALA A 52 -12.26 15.00 5.19
C ALA A 52 -12.21 14.08 6.44
N ALA A 53 -13.36 13.61 6.92
CA ALA A 53 -13.43 12.64 8.03
C ALA A 53 -12.86 11.26 7.66
N GLN A 54 -13.09 10.78 6.43
CA GLN A 54 -12.51 9.53 5.94
C GLN A 54 -11.00 9.65 5.72
N GLU A 55 -10.54 10.79 5.20
CA GLU A 55 -9.10 11.07 5.03
C GLU A 55 -8.40 11.11 6.39
N ALA A 56 -8.99 11.79 7.37
CA ALA A 56 -8.47 11.83 8.74
C ALA A 56 -8.44 10.44 9.39
N ALA A 57 -9.48 9.61 9.19
CA ALA A 57 -9.51 8.25 9.69
C ALA A 57 -8.41 7.38 9.07
N GLN A 58 -8.20 7.50 7.76
CA GLN A 58 -7.10 6.82 7.08
C GLN A 58 -5.74 7.32 7.58
N ALA A 59 -5.56 8.62 7.75
CA ALA A 59 -4.31 9.19 8.27
C ALA A 59 -4.01 8.70 9.70
N ALA A 60 -5.01 8.69 10.58
CA ALA A 60 -4.88 8.16 11.94
C ALA A 60 -4.50 6.66 11.93
N LEU A 61 -5.14 5.86 11.08
CA LEU A 61 -4.80 4.45 10.90
C LEU A 61 -3.36 4.24 10.42
N GLN A 62 -2.89 5.03 9.45
CA GLN A 62 -1.51 4.94 8.98
C GLN A 62 -0.51 5.29 10.08
N GLN A 63 -0.81 6.31 10.90
CA GLN A 63 0.02 6.68 12.04
C GLN A 63 0.08 5.59 13.11
N ARG A 64 -1.04 4.92 13.39
CA ARG A 64 -1.06 3.73 14.28
C ARG A 64 -0.20 2.60 13.75
N ARG A 65 -0.34 2.26 12.46
CA ARG A 65 0.49 1.23 11.79
C ARG A 65 1.98 1.60 11.77
N HIS A 66 2.28 2.88 11.63
CA HIS A 66 3.66 3.35 11.72
C HIS A 66 4.21 3.18 13.14
N ALA A 67 3.43 3.53 14.16
CA ALA A 67 3.80 3.32 15.55
C ALA A 67 4.08 1.85 15.88
N THR A 68 3.23 0.92 15.41
CA THR A 68 3.44 -0.53 15.65
C THR A 68 4.75 -1.02 15.02
N ARG A 69 5.06 -0.59 13.79
CA ARG A 69 6.35 -0.91 13.15
C ARG A 69 7.54 -0.38 13.95
N LEU A 70 7.44 0.84 14.49
CA LEU A 70 8.49 1.42 15.31
C LEU A 70 8.67 0.67 16.64
N THR A 71 7.57 0.23 17.26
CA THR A 71 7.67 -0.62 18.47
C THR A 71 8.31 -1.97 18.15
N ASP A 72 7.99 -2.58 17.01
CA ASP A 72 8.59 -3.85 16.59
C ASP A 72 10.10 -3.70 16.35
N LEU A 73 10.53 -2.61 15.70
CA LEU A 73 11.94 -2.30 15.53
C LEU A 73 12.65 -2.11 16.87
N ALA A 74 12.01 -1.41 17.82
CA ALA A 74 12.54 -1.26 19.17
C ALA A 74 12.67 -2.60 19.89
N ASN A 75 11.68 -3.49 19.74
CA ASN A 75 11.67 -4.83 20.33
C ASN A 75 12.74 -5.74 19.72
N ARG A 76 13.07 -5.55 18.44
CA ARG A 76 14.21 -6.21 17.77
C ARG A 76 15.58 -5.65 18.20
N GLY A 77 15.62 -4.70 19.14
CA GLY A 77 16.86 -4.13 19.67
C GLY A 77 17.45 -3.00 18.83
N MET A 78 16.77 -2.55 17.78
CA MET A 78 17.23 -1.42 16.97
C MET A 78 16.92 -0.11 17.69
N HIS A 79 17.94 0.72 17.96
CA HIS A 79 17.84 2.04 18.62
C HIS A 79 16.61 2.22 19.53
N PRO A 80 16.45 1.39 20.58
CA PRO A 80 15.15 1.18 21.24
C PRO A 80 14.60 2.45 21.88
N ARG A 81 15.47 3.32 22.41
CA ARG A 81 15.07 4.60 23.00
C ARG A 81 14.48 5.57 21.97
N LYS A 82 15.07 5.60 20.76
CA LYS A 82 14.63 6.49 19.68
C LYS A 82 13.29 6.02 19.13
N TYR A 83 13.18 4.75 18.76
CA TYR A 83 11.96 4.24 18.15
C TYR A 83 10.78 4.16 19.14
N LYS A 84 11.00 3.90 20.44
CA LYS A 84 9.93 4.02 21.43
C LYS A 84 9.39 5.46 21.54
N LYS A 85 10.28 6.46 21.48
CA LYS A 85 9.89 7.88 21.50
C LYS A 85 9.13 8.27 20.22
N GLU A 86 9.60 7.81 19.07
CA GLU A 86 8.95 8.07 17.78
C GLU A 86 7.59 7.35 17.67
N ALA A 87 7.48 6.12 18.16
CA ALA A 87 6.21 5.40 18.24
C ALA A 87 5.19 6.15 19.11
N ALA A 88 5.61 6.65 20.27
CA ALA A 88 4.75 7.45 21.14
C ALA A 88 4.26 8.75 20.48
N ARG A 89 5.12 9.40 19.68
CA ARG A 89 4.73 10.59 18.89
C ARG A 89 3.70 10.25 17.83
N ALA A 90 3.94 9.21 17.04
CA ALA A 90 3.01 8.76 16.02
C ALA A 90 1.64 8.37 16.61
N LEU A 91 1.60 7.74 17.80
CA LEU A 91 0.34 7.48 18.50
C LEU A 91 -0.35 8.74 18.99
N ALA A 92 0.40 9.76 19.43
CA ALA A 92 -0.18 11.04 19.84
C ALA A 92 -0.77 11.79 18.63
N GLU A 93 -0.10 11.77 17.48
CA GLU A 93 -0.59 12.34 16.23
C GLU A 93 -1.87 11.63 15.75
N ALA A 94 -1.92 10.30 15.83
CA ALA A 94 -3.13 9.54 15.50
C ALA A 94 -4.31 9.94 16.40
N LYS A 95 -4.08 10.08 17.71
CA LYS A 95 -5.11 10.51 18.67
C LYS A 95 -5.57 11.94 18.43
N ALA A 96 -4.68 12.84 18.03
CA ALA A 96 -5.03 14.22 17.71
C ALA A 96 -5.97 14.28 16.48
N LEU A 97 -5.63 13.55 15.41
CA LEU A 97 -6.47 13.45 14.22
C LEU A 97 -7.84 12.84 14.52
N GLU A 98 -7.89 11.84 15.40
CA GLU A 98 -9.16 11.25 15.84
C GLU A 98 -10.01 12.23 16.63
N ALA A 99 -9.41 12.98 17.56
CA ALA A 99 -10.09 13.96 18.38
C ALA A 99 -10.62 15.15 17.56
N GLU A 100 -9.83 15.67 16.62
CA GLU A 100 -10.21 16.80 15.76
C GLU A 100 -11.42 16.49 14.88
N HIS A 101 -11.52 15.25 14.40
CA HIS A 101 -12.57 14.82 13.49
C HIS A 101 -13.71 14.05 14.17
N GLY A 102 -13.71 13.97 15.51
CA GLY A 102 -14.72 13.25 16.28
C GLY A 102 -14.76 11.75 15.95
N LEU A 103 -13.66 11.19 15.45
CA LEU A 103 -13.55 9.80 15.09
C LEU A 103 -13.34 8.99 16.38
N SER A 104 -14.23 8.05 16.64
CA SER A 104 -14.00 7.10 17.71
C SER A 104 -12.81 6.22 17.33
N PRO A 105 -11.91 5.88 18.28
CA PRO A 105 -10.86 4.92 18.01
C PRO A 105 -11.54 3.64 17.52
N GLN A 106 -11.29 3.25 16.27
CA GLN A 106 -11.63 1.90 15.82
C GLN A 106 -10.77 0.98 16.68
N ILE A 107 -11.39 0.43 17.73
CA ILE A 107 -10.82 -0.65 18.52
C ILE A 107 -10.94 -1.83 17.56
N GLU A 108 -9.86 -2.11 16.83
CA GLU A 108 -9.70 -3.40 16.17
C GLU A 108 -9.54 -4.43 17.31
N GLU A 109 -10.68 -4.78 17.92
CA GLU A 109 -10.89 -5.94 18.77
C GLU A 109 -10.81 -7.18 17.86
N GLU A 110 -9.63 -7.45 17.32
CA GLU A 110 -9.39 -8.70 16.59
C GLU A 110 -8.07 -9.33 16.99
N GLN A 111 -8.24 -10.34 17.87
CA GLN A 111 -7.60 -11.65 17.84
C GLN A 111 -6.32 -11.78 18.69
N SER A 112 -6.53 -12.35 19.88
CA SER A 112 -5.51 -13.10 20.64
C SER A 112 -5.15 -14.41 19.94
#